data_AF-A0A0W0ZYB6-F1
#
_entry.id   AF-A0A0W0ZYB6-F1
#
_cell.length_a   1.000
_cell.length_b   1.000
_cell.length_c   1.000
_cell.angle_alpha   90.00
_cell.angle_beta   90.00
_cell.angle_gamma   90.00
#
_symmetry.space_group_name_H-M   'P 1'
#
loop_
_entity.id
_entity.type
_entity.pdbx_description
1 polymer ?
#
loop_
_entity_poly.entity_id
_entity_poly.type
_entity_poly.pdbx_seq_one_letter_code
_entity_poly.pdbx_strand_id
1 'polypeptide(L)'
;MIKREQEMLEQLAKTLTDQLSKEARIDLVFSALFELDKIQKGQTIQLSKVQLVEVNSEVTTPIVLNQIAAAVETDNADIKVVRSIITQIMRAPEAFGLSRKMRSFFLPYAETFIASKGEMIDHETDLVLLYQRDWMTRKVLSIEDLGANAEDAQIFVDALRTGNYAITSKFARWVAKKYSDVKLNPEHNFIGAEDIFPLVAYELVQTDIRAADMASIMYMYDHTTEDNQYTASLMFSGVQTSLNRQSALQRAHAKDSPSQILTRMRTEHKDFLKKENPVRSLIKEGISYDPEIDSVDLKEHYKENQITAFAKRNRDSITTNLIILNIKGASPEDINTLLAIKKYIIQYINYTEANPPEKPQQTYINRLKAAEEMLEILQKGGTIKDDIIPGIKTQASIIANSKPGLRELGFLGWLHSLTDNHKPQTCIETYETLKAIDSIVASKVSEISKENPIKQMNQNSPPGDKLSNTHAIQYP
;
A
#
# COMPACT_ATOMS: atom_id res chain seq x y z
N MET A 1 11.01 29.53 -7.20
CA MET A 1 11.20 28.11 -7.55
C MET A 1 12.69 27.83 -7.57
N ILE A 2 13.14 26.67 -7.11
CA ILE A 2 14.55 26.24 -7.20
C ILE A 2 14.78 25.36 -8.43
N LYS A 3 16.03 25.27 -8.88
CA LYS A 3 16.40 24.51 -10.08
C LYS A 3 15.92 23.05 -10.03
N ARG A 4 15.98 22.41 -8.86
CA ARG A 4 15.49 21.03 -8.72
C ARG A 4 13.99 20.89 -8.96
N GLU A 5 13.18 21.85 -8.54
CA GLU A 5 11.73 21.85 -8.81
C GLU A 5 11.48 21.95 -10.32
N GLN A 6 12.22 22.83 -11.00
CA GLN A 6 12.19 22.92 -12.46
C GLN A 6 12.54 21.58 -13.11
N GLU A 7 13.63 20.92 -12.70
CA GLU A 7 14.03 19.62 -13.25
C GLU A 7 12.92 18.57 -13.12
N MET A 8 12.19 18.54 -11.99
CA MET A 8 11.09 17.59 -11.78
C MET A 8 9.86 17.93 -12.64
N LEU A 9 9.54 19.21 -12.81
CA LEU A 9 8.48 19.64 -13.72
C LEU A 9 8.80 19.32 -15.19
N GLU A 10 10.06 19.49 -15.60
CA GLU A 10 10.54 19.08 -16.93
C GLU A 10 10.47 17.56 -17.11
N GLN A 11 10.77 16.77 -16.07
CA GLN A 11 10.60 15.31 -16.11
C GLN A 11 9.13 14.91 -16.27
N LEU A 12 8.20 15.60 -15.59
CA LEU A 12 6.77 15.38 -15.78
C LEU A 12 6.35 15.70 -17.22
N ALA A 13 6.79 16.81 -17.79
CA ALA A 13 6.47 17.15 -19.18
C ALA A 13 7.09 16.17 -20.20
N LYS A 14 8.29 15.67 -19.92
CA LYS A 14 8.97 14.63 -20.73
C LYS A 14 8.13 13.36 -20.84
N THR A 15 7.40 13.00 -19.78
CA THR A 15 6.49 11.82 -19.78
C THR A 15 5.33 11.94 -20.79
N LEU A 16 5.08 13.13 -21.34
CA LEU A 16 4.01 13.41 -22.29
C LEU A 16 4.50 13.62 -23.73
N THR A 17 5.81 13.62 -23.98
CA THR A 17 6.40 14.05 -25.26
C THR A 17 7.41 13.06 -25.86
N ASP A 18 8.15 12.33 -25.04
CA ASP A 18 9.23 11.45 -25.51
C ASP A 18 8.75 10.05 -25.94
N GLN A 19 9.60 9.30 -26.66
CA GLN A 19 9.42 7.85 -26.91
C GLN A 19 9.85 7.01 -25.70
N LEU A 20 9.15 7.18 -24.57
CA LEU A 20 9.28 6.33 -23.40
C LEU A 20 8.26 5.19 -23.44
N SER A 21 8.64 4.01 -22.92
CA SER A 21 7.68 2.94 -22.64
C SER A 21 6.68 3.37 -21.57
N LYS A 22 5.53 2.71 -21.51
CA LYS A 22 4.49 2.96 -20.50
C LYS A 22 5.06 2.92 -19.08
N GLU A 23 5.83 1.88 -18.75
CA GLU A 23 6.45 1.69 -17.44
C GLU A 23 7.43 2.81 -17.12
N ALA A 24 8.28 3.20 -18.08
CA ALA A 24 9.24 4.29 -17.88
C ALA A 24 8.56 5.64 -17.64
N ARG A 25 7.41 5.90 -18.28
CA ARG A 25 6.62 7.12 -18.02
C ARG A 25 6.05 7.10 -16.60
N ILE A 26 5.43 5.99 -16.19
CA ILE A 26 4.83 5.84 -14.86
C ILE A 26 5.90 6.00 -13.77
N ASP A 27 7.04 5.35 -13.94
CA ASP A 27 8.16 5.43 -12.99
C ASP A 27 8.69 6.87 -12.85
N LEU A 28 8.78 7.60 -13.97
CA LEU A 28 9.24 8.98 -13.99
C LEU A 28 8.21 9.92 -13.33
N VAL A 29 6.91 9.71 -13.56
CA VAL A 29 5.85 10.48 -12.92
C VAL A 29 5.90 10.36 -11.40
N PHE A 30 5.83 9.14 -10.86
CA PHE A 30 5.82 8.97 -9.41
C PHE A 30 7.13 9.46 -8.77
N SER A 31 8.27 9.19 -9.40
CA SER A 31 9.57 9.67 -8.91
C SER A 31 9.62 11.20 -8.82
N ALA A 32 9.16 11.90 -9.87
CA ALA A 32 9.14 13.36 -9.89
C ALA A 32 8.15 13.94 -8.86
N LEU A 33 6.97 13.33 -8.71
CA LEU A 33 5.94 13.79 -7.77
C LEU A 33 6.37 13.67 -6.31
N PHE A 34 6.96 12.54 -5.92
CA PHE A 34 7.46 12.35 -4.56
C PHE A 34 8.68 13.22 -4.26
N GLU A 35 9.56 13.44 -5.24
CA GLU A 35 10.67 14.38 -5.08
C GLU A 35 10.19 15.83 -4.92
N LEU A 36 9.19 16.26 -5.71
CA LEU A 36 8.57 17.58 -5.55
C LEU A 36 7.96 17.74 -4.16
N ASP A 37 7.26 16.72 -3.66
CA ASP A 37 6.65 16.76 -2.32
C ASP A 37 7.70 16.90 -1.21
N LYS A 38 8.85 16.24 -1.32
CA LYS A 38 9.98 16.44 -0.40
C LYS A 38 10.45 17.88 -0.39
N ILE A 39 10.61 18.47 -1.58
CA ILE A 39 11.04 19.87 -1.71
C ILE A 39 10.01 20.81 -1.08
N GLN A 40 8.72 20.61 -1.35
CA GLN A 40 7.63 21.41 -0.76
C GLN A 40 7.57 21.26 0.78
N LYS A 41 7.90 20.07 1.31
CA LYS A 41 8.06 19.83 2.74
C LYS A 41 9.28 20.54 3.35
N GLY A 42 10.17 21.10 2.54
CA GLY A 42 11.42 21.73 2.98
C GLY A 42 12.57 20.75 3.20
N GLN A 43 12.45 19.52 2.69
CA GLN A 43 13.48 18.47 2.83
C GLN A 43 14.60 18.66 1.80
N THR A 44 15.30 19.78 1.88
CA THR A 44 16.31 20.18 0.89
C THR A 44 17.75 19.90 1.32
N ILE A 45 17.95 19.32 2.51
CA ILE A 45 19.26 19.07 3.13
C ILE A 45 20.19 18.22 2.24
N GLN A 46 19.62 17.31 1.44
CA GLN A 46 20.37 16.43 0.55
C GLN A 46 20.63 17.04 -0.83
N LEU A 47 20.10 18.24 -1.13
CA LEU A 47 20.28 18.90 -2.42
C LEU A 47 21.64 19.59 -2.50
N SER A 48 22.26 19.50 -3.67
CA SER A 48 23.48 20.24 -3.96
C SER A 48 23.23 21.75 -4.07
N LYS A 49 24.27 22.57 -3.89
CA LYS A 49 24.18 24.04 -4.08
C LYS A 49 23.64 24.42 -5.46
N VAL A 50 23.96 23.64 -6.50
CA VAL A 50 23.49 23.87 -7.87
C VAL A 50 21.98 23.64 -8.00
N GLN A 51 21.44 22.67 -7.28
CA GLN A 51 20.01 22.33 -7.27
C GLN A 51 19.16 23.33 -6.50
N LEU A 52 19.77 24.06 -5.56
CA LEU A 52 19.14 25.10 -4.75
C LEU A 52 19.11 26.49 -5.41
N VAL A 53 19.74 26.65 -6.57
CA VAL A 53 19.74 27.92 -7.31
C VAL A 53 18.30 28.33 -7.63
N GLU A 54 17.94 29.56 -7.31
CA GLU A 54 16.64 30.12 -7.66
C GLU A 54 16.53 30.30 -9.18
N VAL A 55 15.38 29.88 -9.72
CA VAL A 55 15.01 30.02 -11.12
C VAL A 55 13.70 30.77 -11.23
N ASN A 56 13.59 31.56 -12.30
CA ASN A 56 12.41 32.38 -12.54
C ASN A 56 11.22 31.50 -12.96
N SER A 57 10.30 31.25 -12.02
CA SER A 57 9.08 30.47 -12.26
C SER A 57 8.17 31.08 -13.32
N GLU A 58 8.18 32.40 -13.49
CA GLU A 58 7.35 33.07 -14.51
C GLU A 58 7.77 32.71 -15.93
N VAL A 59 9.01 32.27 -16.13
CA VAL A 59 9.53 31.83 -17.43
C VAL A 59 9.38 30.32 -17.59
N THR A 60 9.71 29.56 -16.56
CA THR A 60 9.78 28.10 -16.63
C THR A 60 8.41 27.43 -16.58
N THR A 61 7.49 27.91 -15.74
CA THR A 61 6.16 27.31 -15.59
C THR A 61 5.35 27.32 -16.90
N PRO A 62 5.30 28.43 -17.67
CA PRO A 62 4.64 28.43 -18.98
C PRO A 62 5.21 27.43 -19.98
N ILE A 63 6.52 27.17 -19.98
CA ILE A 63 7.16 26.21 -20.90
C ILE A 63 6.65 24.79 -20.62
N VAL A 64 6.63 24.40 -19.35
CA VAL A 64 6.11 23.09 -18.90
C VAL A 64 4.63 22.97 -19.23
N LEU A 65 3.82 24.00 -18.93
CA LEU A 65 2.39 24.03 -19.26
C LEU A 65 2.11 23.88 -20.76
N ASN A 66 2.90 24.55 -21.61
CA ASN A 66 2.77 24.42 -23.06
C ASN A 66 3.08 23.00 -23.56
N GLN A 67 4.08 22.33 -22.97
CA GLN A 67 4.40 20.94 -23.31
C GLN A 67 3.28 19.98 -22.91
N ILE A 68 2.63 20.21 -21.78
CA ILE A 68 1.47 19.42 -21.32
C ILE A 68 0.23 19.68 -22.17
N ALA A 69 -0.02 20.94 -22.53
CA ALA A 69 -1.13 21.34 -23.39
C ALA A 69 -1.01 20.74 -24.80
N ALA A 70 0.22 20.67 -25.35
CA ALA A 70 0.47 20.05 -26.65
C ALA A 70 0.11 18.56 -26.69
N ALA A 71 0.11 17.88 -25.54
CA ALA A 71 -0.24 16.47 -25.43
C ALA A 71 -1.74 16.21 -25.20
N VAL A 72 -2.61 17.22 -25.27
CA VAL A 72 -4.08 17.06 -25.06
C VAL A 72 -4.71 16.25 -26.20
N GLU A 73 -4.32 16.53 -27.44
CA GLU A 73 -4.91 15.96 -28.66
C GLU A 73 -4.19 14.69 -29.14
N THR A 74 -3.38 14.05 -28.29
CA THR A 74 -2.63 12.86 -28.68
C THR A 74 -3.51 11.61 -28.70
N ASP A 75 -3.37 10.78 -29.73
CA ASP A 75 -4.00 9.45 -29.80
C ASP A 75 -3.20 8.35 -29.08
N ASN A 76 -2.03 8.70 -28.51
CA ASN A 76 -1.21 7.74 -27.80
C ASN A 76 -1.86 7.31 -26.47
N ALA A 77 -2.26 6.04 -26.39
CA ALA A 77 -2.92 5.46 -25.21
C ALA A 77 -2.09 5.56 -23.92
N ASP A 78 -0.76 5.40 -23.99
CA ASP A 78 0.10 5.51 -22.82
C ASP A 78 0.17 6.94 -22.29
N ILE A 79 0.19 7.93 -23.19
CA ILE A 79 0.15 9.35 -22.78
C ILE A 79 -1.21 9.66 -22.14
N LYS A 80 -2.32 9.13 -22.66
CA LYS A 80 -3.65 9.27 -22.02
C LYS A 80 -3.67 8.71 -20.59
N VAL A 81 -3.08 7.52 -20.37
CA VAL A 81 -2.94 6.92 -19.03
C VAL A 81 -2.14 7.84 -18.10
N VAL A 82 -0.99 8.35 -18.56
CA VAL A 82 -0.14 9.24 -17.78
C VAL A 82 -0.85 10.54 -17.41
N ARG A 83 -1.62 11.12 -18.34
CA ARG A 83 -2.44 12.31 -18.05
C ARG A 83 -3.50 12.03 -16.99
N SER A 84 -4.18 10.88 -17.07
CA SER A 84 -5.17 10.48 -16.05
C SER A 84 -4.49 10.34 -14.68
N ILE A 85 -3.34 9.66 -14.59
CA ILE A 85 -2.54 9.54 -13.35
C ILE A 85 -2.26 10.92 -12.75
N ILE A 86 -1.69 11.83 -13.52
CA ILE A 86 -1.32 13.15 -13.01
C ILE A 86 -2.57 13.94 -12.58
N THR A 87 -3.66 13.85 -13.35
CA THR A 87 -4.93 14.51 -13.05
C THR A 87 -5.51 14.06 -11.71
N GLN A 88 -5.57 12.75 -11.48
CA GLN A 88 -6.12 12.20 -10.23
C GLN A 88 -5.24 12.59 -9.03
N ILE A 89 -3.91 12.52 -9.17
CA ILE A 89 -2.98 12.92 -8.11
C ILE A 89 -3.09 14.42 -7.80
N MET A 90 -3.23 15.29 -8.80
CA MET A 90 -3.38 16.72 -8.55
C MET A 90 -4.69 17.07 -7.84
N ARG A 91 -5.77 16.33 -8.11
CA ARG A 91 -7.07 16.53 -7.45
C ARG A 91 -7.03 16.12 -5.97
N ALA A 92 -6.39 15.00 -5.66
CA ALA A 92 -6.34 14.43 -4.31
C ALA A 92 -4.95 13.91 -3.95
N PRO A 93 -3.93 14.78 -3.82
CA PRO A 93 -2.54 14.36 -3.62
C PRO A 93 -2.35 13.48 -2.37
N GLU A 94 -3.15 13.73 -1.32
CA GLU A 94 -3.10 12.98 -0.08
C GLU A 94 -3.54 11.52 -0.23
N ALA A 95 -4.42 11.20 -1.18
CA ALA A 95 -4.84 9.82 -1.45
C ALA A 95 -3.68 8.96 -1.96
N PHE A 96 -2.69 9.61 -2.58
CA PHE A 96 -1.49 8.99 -3.13
C PHE A 96 -0.25 9.23 -2.25
N GLY A 97 -0.43 9.60 -0.98
CA GLY A 97 0.68 9.76 -0.03
C GLY A 97 1.57 10.99 -0.22
N LEU A 98 1.12 11.96 -1.03
CA LEU A 98 1.75 13.28 -1.10
C LEU A 98 1.16 14.19 -0.02
N SER A 99 1.87 15.26 0.36
CA SER A 99 1.35 16.20 1.35
C SER A 99 0.33 17.18 0.78
N ARG A 100 -0.44 17.80 1.68
CA ARG A 100 -1.36 18.90 1.35
C ARG A 100 -0.67 20.07 0.65
N LYS A 101 0.64 20.26 0.85
CA LYS A 101 1.41 21.32 0.17
C LYS A 101 1.43 21.15 -1.34
N MET A 102 1.35 19.90 -1.83
CA MET A 102 1.27 19.63 -3.27
C MET A 102 0.00 20.20 -3.90
N ARG A 103 -1.11 20.30 -3.14
CA ARG A 103 -2.34 20.93 -3.64
C ARG A 103 -2.12 22.40 -3.97
N SER A 104 -1.44 23.14 -3.08
CA SER A 104 -1.08 24.54 -3.31
C SER A 104 -0.07 24.68 -4.45
N PHE A 105 0.92 23.78 -4.51
CA PHE A 105 1.91 23.75 -5.58
C PHE A 105 1.25 23.56 -6.96
N PHE A 106 0.23 22.71 -7.05
CA PHE A 106 -0.46 22.39 -8.30
C PHE A 106 -1.53 23.39 -8.71
N LEU A 107 -1.90 24.34 -7.86
CA LEU A 107 -2.95 25.32 -8.16
C LEU A 107 -2.72 26.07 -9.50
N PRO A 108 -1.50 26.54 -9.84
CA PRO A 108 -1.23 27.20 -11.12
C PRO A 108 -1.33 26.28 -12.34
N TYR A 109 -1.37 24.97 -12.13
CA TYR A 109 -1.33 23.94 -13.17
C TYR A 109 -2.69 23.25 -13.37
N ALA A 110 -3.63 23.47 -12.46
CA ALA A 110 -4.91 22.77 -12.39
C ALA A 110 -5.70 22.86 -13.70
N GLU A 111 -5.79 24.03 -14.32
CA GLU A 111 -6.55 24.23 -15.57
C GLU A 111 -5.95 23.47 -16.76
N THR A 112 -4.64 23.25 -16.78
CA THR A 112 -3.93 22.63 -17.92
C THR A 112 -3.87 21.11 -17.81
N PHE A 113 -3.73 20.57 -16.59
CA PHE A 113 -3.72 19.12 -16.38
C PHE A 113 -5.12 18.50 -16.30
N ILE A 114 -6.12 19.19 -15.72
CA ILE A 114 -7.42 18.61 -15.36
C ILE A 114 -8.44 18.57 -16.51
N ALA A 115 -8.02 18.83 -17.76
CA ALA A 115 -8.91 18.78 -18.92
C ALA A 115 -9.32 17.34 -19.30
N SER A 116 -10.25 16.76 -18.55
CA SER A 116 -11.21 15.78 -19.05
C SER A 116 -12.62 16.18 -18.58
N LYS A 117 -13.39 16.79 -19.48
CA LYS A 117 -14.83 16.95 -19.29
C LYS A 117 -15.48 15.58 -19.51
N GLY A 118 -15.90 14.92 -18.42
CA GLY A 118 -16.98 13.92 -18.48
C GLY A 118 -16.61 12.44 -18.38
N GLU A 119 -15.39 12.05 -18.02
CA GLU A 119 -15.05 10.63 -17.82
C GLU A 119 -15.31 10.19 -16.37
N MET A 120 -15.90 9.00 -16.19
CA MET A 120 -16.28 8.43 -14.89
C MET A 120 -15.08 8.35 -13.95
N ILE A 121 -15.22 8.93 -12.76
CA ILE A 121 -14.12 9.38 -11.90
C ILE A 121 -13.59 8.28 -10.96
N ASP A 122 -14.43 7.34 -10.56
CA ASP A 122 -14.08 6.41 -9.47
C ASP A 122 -13.19 5.25 -9.97
N HIS A 123 -13.49 4.67 -11.13
CA HIS A 123 -12.69 3.57 -11.71
C HIS A 123 -11.26 3.99 -12.10
N GLU A 124 -11.01 5.27 -12.36
CA GLU A 124 -9.66 5.76 -12.66
C GLU A 124 -8.79 5.83 -11.40
N THR A 125 -9.35 6.14 -10.24
CA THR A 125 -8.58 6.31 -9.00
C THR A 125 -7.95 4.99 -8.55
N ASP A 126 -8.73 3.90 -8.59
CA ASP A 126 -8.24 2.55 -8.22
C ASP A 126 -7.11 2.09 -9.14
N LEU A 127 -7.20 2.40 -10.42
CA LEU A 127 -6.16 2.09 -11.40
C LEU A 127 -4.88 2.90 -11.14
N VAL A 128 -4.99 4.17 -10.75
CA VAL A 128 -3.81 4.98 -10.39
C VAL A 128 -3.16 4.46 -9.11
N LEU A 129 -3.95 4.08 -8.10
CA LEU A 129 -3.45 3.44 -6.88
C LEU A 129 -2.73 2.11 -7.18
N LEU A 130 -3.24 1.35 -8.14
CA LEU A 130 -2.59 0.13 -8.63
C LEU A 130 -1.22 0.43 -9.25
N TYR A 131 -1.13 1.42 -10.15
CA TYR A 131 0.15 1.82 -10.74
C TYR A 131 1.14 2.34 -9.70
N GLN A 132 0.66 3.10 -8.72
CA GLN A 132 1.49 3.58 -7.62
C GLN A 132 2.06 2.41 -6.82
N ARG A 133 1.23 1.43 -6.49
CA ARG A 133 1.64 0.25 -5.72
C ARG A 133 2.66 -0.59 -6.49
N ASP A 134 2.42 -0.83 -7.78
CA ASP A 134 3.37 -1.53 -8.65
C ASP A 134 4.72 -0.78 -8.71
N TRP A 135 4.69 0.56 -8.83
CA TRP A 135 5.90 1.39 -8.74
C TRP A 135 6.58 1.29 -7.37
N MET A 136 5.82 1.37 -6.27
CA MET A 136 6.35 1.28 -4.91
C MET A 136 7.05 -0.05 -4.67
N THR A 137 6.46 -1.17 -5.13
CA THR A 137 7.07 -2.50 -5.07
C THR A 137 8.42 -2.52 -5.78
N ARG A 138 8.50 -2.02 -7.03
CA ARG A 138 9.77 -1.95 -7.77
C ARG A 138 10.78 -1.05 -7.06
N LYS A 139 10.34 0.12 -6.62
CA LYS A 139 11.23 1.16 -6.05
C LYS A 139 11.80 0.78 -4.69
N VAL A 140 11.00 0.17 -3.83
CA VAL A 140 11.37 -0.14 -2.44
C VAL A 140 11.92 -1.56 -2.31
N LEU A 141 11.30 -2.55 -2.94
CA LEU A 141 11.73 -3.94 -2.79
C LEU A 141 12.78 -4.37 -3.82
N SER A 142 13.02 -3.57 -4.86
CA SER A 142 13.89 -3.95 -5.98
C SER A 142 13.51 -5.30 -6.60
N ILE A 143 12.22 -5.65 -6.52
CA ILE A 143 11.68 -6.87 -7.13
C ILE A 143 11.46 -6.58 -8.62
N GLU A 144 12.02 -7.45 -9.47
CA GLU A 144 11.68 -7.45 -10.90
C GLU A 144 10.18 -7.71 -11.04
N ASP A 145 9.47 -6.77 -11.64
CA ASP A 145 8.03 -6.86 -11.80
C ASP A 145 7.69 -7.85 -12.91
N LEU A 146 7.63 -9.14 -12.53
CA LEU A 146 7.19 -10.19 -13.44
C LEU A 146 5.73 -9.97 -13.86
N GLY A 147 4.90 -9.38 -12.98
CA GLY A 147 3.52 -8.94 -13.21
C GLY A 147 2.82 -9.51 -14.44
N ALA A 148 2.53 -8.65 -15.41
CA ALA A 148 1.80 -8.99 -16.61
C ALA A 148 2.65 -9.66 -17.72
N ASN A 149 3.94 -9.88 -17.45
CA ASN A 149 4.93 -10.44 -18.36
C ASN A 149 5.45 -11.81 -17.87
N ALA A 150 4.88 -12.33 -16.78
CA ALA A 150 5.18 -13.66 -16.26
C ALA A 150 4.92 -14.69 -17.36
N GLU A 151 5.87 -15.61 -17.55
CA GLU A 151 5.81 -16.63 -18.59
C GLU A 151 4.66 -17.61 -18.34
N ASP A 152 4.46 -17.98 -17.08
CA ASP A 152 3.45 -18.95 -16.67
C ASP A 152 2.89 -18.68 -15.27
N ALA A 153 1.92 -19.50 -14.88
CA ALA A 153 1.28 -19.43 -13.58
C ALA A 153 2.18 -19.88 -12.42
N GLN A 154 3.26 -20.63 -12.68
CA GLN A 154 4.14 -21.19 -11.65
C GLN A 154 4.85 -20.08 -10.87
N ILE A 155 5.21 -18.99 -11.55
CA ILE A 155 5.81 -17.79 -10.93
C ILE A 155 4.97 -17.28 -9.75
N PHE A 156 3.63 -17.26 -9.89
CA PHE A 156 2.74 -16.77 -8.85
C PHE A 156 2.57 -17.77 -7.70
N VAL A 157 2.62 -19.07 -8.00
CA VAL A 157 2.58 -20.15 -7.01
C VAL A 157 3.86 -20.19 -6.17
N ASP A 158 5.02 -20.00 -6.79
CA ASP A 158 6.31 -19.94 -6.09
C ASP A 158 6.41 -18.67 -5.22
N ALA A 159 5.91 -17.54 -5.73
CA ALA A 159 5.76 -16.33 -4.94
C ALA A 159 4.84 -16.53 -3.73
N LEU A 160 3.70 -17.22 -3.92
CA LEU A 160 2.75 -17.51 -2.85
C LEU A 160 3.42 -18.31 -1.72
N ARG A 161 4.16 -19.37 -2.06
CA ARG A 161 4.86 -20.25 -1.10
C ARG A 161 5.95 -19.57 -0.29
N THR A 162 6.53 -18.50 -0.83
CA THR A 162 7.56 -17.70 -0.18
C THR A 162 6.98 -16.47 0.53
N GLY A 163 5.66 -16.30 0.54
CA GLY A 163 4.98 -15.14 1.13
C GLY A 163 5.18 -13.84 0.34
N ASN A 164 5.60 -13.92 -0.93
CA ASN A 164 5.75 -12.78 -1.81
C ASN A 164 4.40 -12.37 -2.43
N TYR A 165 3.52 -11.83 -1.58
CA TYR A 165 2.17 -11.47 -1.99
C TYR A 165 2.11 -10.28 -2.96
N ALA A 166 3.16 -9.47 -3.07
CA ALA A 166 3.20 -8.41 -4.08
C ALA A 166 3.24 -8.99 -5.50
N ILE A 167 3.90 -10.14 -5.72
CA ILE A 167 3.84 -10.87 -7.00
C ILE A 167 2.55 -11.69 -7.07
N THR A 168 2.20 -12.46 -6.03
CA THR A 168 1.00 -13.33 -6.05
C THR A 168 -0.29 -12.56 -6.33
N SER A 169 -0.45 -11.36 -5.77
CA SER A 169 -1.62 -10.49 -6.02
C SER A 169 -1.80 -10.05 -7.47
N LYS A 170 -0.82 -10.28 -8.34
CA LYS A 170 -0.92 -9.97 -9.78
C LYS A 170 -1.48 -11.13 -10.60
N PHE A 171 -1.66 -12.31 -10.00
CA PHE A 171 -2.10 -13.52 -10.70
C PHE A 171 -3.43 -13.35 -11.44
N ALA A 172 -4.45 -12.79 -10.79
CA ALA A 172 -5.76 -12.56 -11.42
C ALA A 172 -5.66 -11.63 -12.65
N ARG A 173 -4.88 -10.55 -12.53
CA ARG A 173 -4.61 -9.61 -13.64
C ARG A 173 -3.87 -10.29 -14.78
N TRP A 174 -2.91 -11.16 -14.47
CA TRP A 174 -2.17 -11.93 -15.47
C TRP A 174 -3.10 -12.89 -16.23
N VAL A 175 -3.98 -13.63 -15.54
CA VAL A 175 -4.99 -14.50 -16.17
C VAL A 175 -5.91 -13.67 -17.07
N ALA A 176 -6.49 -12.58 -16.55
CA ALA A 176 -7.38 -11.73 -17.32
C ALA A 176 -6.70 -11.17 -18.59
N LYS A 177 -5.45 -10.71 -18.48
CA LYS A 177 -4.67 -10.22 -19.63
C LYS A 177 -4.41 -11.34 -20.64
N LYS A 178 -3.96 -12.52 -20.20
CA LYS A 178 -3.69 -13.66 -21.08
C LYS A 178 -4.91 -14.02 -21.92
N TYR A 179 -6.08 -14.10 -21.29
CA TYR A 179 -7.33 -14.48 -21.94
C TYR A 179 -8.08 -13.32 -22.63
N SER A 180 -7.60 -12.09 -22.50
CA SER A 180 -8.04 -10.96 -23.33
C SER A 180 -7.36 -10.92 -24.70
N ASP A 181 -6.38 -11.80 -24.96
CA ASP A 181 -5.72 -11.91 -26.27
C ASP A 181 -6.73 -12.30 -27.36
N VAL A 182 -6.63 -11.64 -28.52
CA VAL A 182 -7.56 -11.81 -29.66
C VAL A 182 -7.60 -13.26 -30.17
N LYS A 183 -6.52 -14.05 -29.99
CA LYS A 183 -6.51 -15.46 -30.39
C LYS A 183 -7.31 -16.34 -29.43
N LEU A 184 -7.39 -15.97 -28.15
CA LEU A 184 -8.12 -16.72 -27.11
C LEU A 184 -9.54 -16.18 -26.89
N ASN A 185 -9.80 -14.93 -27.27
CA ASN A 185 -11.09 -14.26 -27.11
C ASN A 185 -11.36 -13.31 -28.30
N PRO A 186 -11.60 -13.84 -29.51
CA PRO A 186 -11.74 -13.04 -30.74
C PRO A 186 -12.93 -12.07 -30.70
N GLU A 187 -14.00 -12.44 -29.99
CA GLU A 187 -15.19 -11.61 -29.82
C GLU A 187 -15.03 -10.54 -28.72
N HIS A 188 -13.88 -10.49 -28.03
CA HIS A 188 -13.63 -9.58 -26.92
C HIS A 188 -14.71 -9.66 -25.84
N ASN A 189 -15.16 -10.89 -25.54
CA ASN A 189 -16.11 -11.13 -24.45
C ASN A 189 -15.53 -10.59 -23.15
N PHE A 190 -16.33 -9.82 -22.43
CA PHE A 190 -15.95 -9.34 -21.11
C PHE A 190 -15.72 -10.53 -20.17
N ILE A 191 -14.55 -10.60 -19.53
CA ILE A 191 -14.23 -11.63 -18.53
C ILE A 191 -14.63 -11.08 -17.17
N GLY A 192 -15.85 -11.38 -16.74
CA GLY A 192 -16.37 -10.97 -15.45
C GLY A 192 -15.77 -11.75 -14.28
N ALA A 193 -16.18 -11.36 -13.08
CA ALA A 193 -15.72 -11.99 -11.84
C ALA A 193 -16.09 -13.48 -11.73
N GLU A 194 -17.21 -13.90 -12.34
CA GLU A 194 -17.65 -15.30 -12.39
C GLU A 194 -16.94 -16.10 -13.50
N ASP A 195 -16.55 -15.42 -14.58
CA ASP A 195 -15.96 -16.02 -15.77
C ASP A 195 -14.47 -16.35 -15.60
N ILE A 196 -13.80 -15.68 -14.65
CA ILE A 196 -12.37 -15.87 -14.42
C ILE A 196 -12.06 -17.14 -13.60
N PHE A 197 -13.02 -17.68 -12.83
CA PHE A 197 -12.78 -18.85 -11.98
C PHE A 197 -12.34 -20.10 -12.77
N PRO A 198 -13.02 -20.50 -13.87
CA PRO A 198 -12.58 -21.64 -14.67
C PRO A 198 -11.20 -21.41 -15.31
N LEU A 199 -10.90 -20.18 -15.74
CA LEU A 199 -9.61 -19.82 -16.34
C LEU A 199 -8.47 -19.96 -15.33
N VAL A 200 -8.70 -19.46 -14.11
CA VAL A 200 -7.75 -19.61 -13.00
C VAL A 200 -7.48 -21.09 -12.71
N ALA A 201 -8.51 -21.94 -12.65
CA ALA A 201 -8.32 -23.37 -12.43
C ALA A 201 -7.49 -24.02 -13.56
N TYR A 202 -7.70 -23.67 -14.82
CA TYR A 202 -6.88 -24.20 -15.93
C TYR A 202 -5.41 -23.80 -15.87
N GLU A 203 -5.13 -22.55 -15.49
CA GLU A 203 -3.77 -22.07 -15.31
C GLU A 203 -3.09 -22.76 -14.11
N LEU A 204 -3.79 -22.92 -13.00
CA LEU A 204 -3.27 -23.60 -11.81
C LEU A 204 -2.94 -25.08 -12.09
N VAL A 205 -3.69 -25.77 -12.94
CA VAL A 205 -3.40 -27.16 -13.38
C VAL A 205 -2.07 -27.29 -14.13
N GLN A 206 -1.58 -26.19 -14.73
CA GLN A 206 -0.26 -26.19 -15.38
C GLN A 206 0.89 -26.11 -14.37
N THR A 207 0.60 -25.75 -13.13
CA THR A 207 1.58 -25.61 -12.06
C THR A 207 1.73 -26.90 -11.24
N ASP A 208 2.53 -26.83 -10.19
CA ASP A 208 2.62 -27.85 -9.14
C ASP A 208 1.86 -27.46 -7.86
N ILE A 209 0.88 -26.54 -7.93
CA ILE A 209 0.06 -26.14 -6.77
C ILE A 209 -0.66 -27.36 -6.17
N ARG A 210 -0.71 -27.41 -4.84
CA ARG A 210 -1.25 -28.54 -4.07
C ARG A 210 -2.17 -28.05 -2.97
N ALA A 211 -2.99 -28.96 -2.44
CA ALA A 211 -3.81 -28.68 -1.27
C ALA A 211 -3.00 -28.13 -0.07
N ALA A 212 -1.74 -28.56 0.11
CA ALA A 212 -0.87 -28.03 1.16
C ALA A 212 -0.54 -26.53 1.04
N ASP A 213 -0.73 -25.93 -0.15
CA ASP A 213 -0.54 -24.49 -0.37
C ASP A 213 -1.73 -23.67 0.16
N MET A 214 -2.85 -24.30 0.54
CA MET A 214 -4.04 -23.61 1.04
C MET A 214 -3.78 -22.75 2.29
N ALA A 215 -2.86 -23.17 3.17
CA ALA A 215 -2.46 -22.36 4.33
C ALA A 215 -1.89 -20.99 3.92
N SER A 216 -1.15 -20.93 2.80
CA SER A 216 -0.60 -19.67 2.29
C SER A 216 -1.67 -18.79 1.63
N ILE A 217 -2.61 -19.42 0.90
CA ILE A 217 -3.75 -18.72 0.29
C ILE A 217 -4.64 -18.11 1.37
N MET A 218 -4.99 -18.88 2.40
CA MET A 218 -5.82 -18.42 3.50
C MET A 218 -5.14 -17.29 4.27
N TYR A 219 -3.84 -17.40 4.52
CA TYR A 219 -3.12 -16.30 5.16
C TYR A 219 -3.17 -15.03 4.30
N MET A 220 -2.97 -15.11 2.98
CA MET A 220 -3.12 -13.97 2.08
C MET A 220 -4.54 -13.40 2.12
N TYR A 221 -5.56 -14.25 2.08
CA TYR A 221 -6.97 -13.85 2.14
C TYR A 221 -7.31 -13.09 3.43
N ASP A 222 -6.84 -13.57 4.58
CA ASP A 222 -7.13 -12.98 5.90
C ASP A 222 -6.38 -11.67 6.14
N HIS A 223 -5.26 -11.45 5.43
CA HIS A 223 -4.36 -10.33 5.67
C HIS A 223 -4.22 -9.41 4.47
N THR A 224 -5.09 -9.47 3.48
CA THR A 224 -5.13 -8.49 2.38
C THR A 224 -6.54 -7.92 2.25
N THR A 225 -6.68 -6.81 1.54
CA THR A 225 -7.97 -6.15 1.30
C THR A 225 -8.24 -5.98 -0.19
N GLU A 226 -9.51 -5.72 -0.54
CA GLU A 226 -9.93 -5.29 -1.88
C GLU A 226 -9.46 -6.28 -2.98
N ASP A 227 -8.85 -5.80 -4.07
CA ASP A 227 -8.40 -6.61 -5.21
C ASP A 227 -7.42 -7.74 -4.84
N ASN A 228 -6.62 -7.53 -3.79
CA ASN A 228 -5.64 -8.51 -3.34
C ASN A 228 -6.33 -9.68 -2.65
N GLN A 229 -7.33 -9.38 -1.82
CA GLN A 229 -8.17 -10.39 -1.18
C GLN A 229 -8.98 -11.15 -2.24
N TYR A 230 -9.50 -10.43 -3.23
CA TYR A 230 -10.18 -11.05 -4.37
C TYR A 230 -9.27 -12.03 -5.13
N THR A 231 -8.00 -11.66 -5.35
CA THR A 231 -7.01 -12.58 -5.97
C THR A 231 -6.79 -13.84 -5.12
N ALA A 232 -6.73 -13.72 -3.80
CA ALA A 232 -6.63 -14.88 -2.91
C ALA A 232 -7.88 -15.78 -3.01
N SER A 233 -9.09 -15.20 -3.07
CA SER A 233 -10.34 -15.93 -3.28
C SER A 233 -10.37 -16.68 -4.62
N LEU A 234 -9.85 -16.06 -5.68
CA LEU A 234 -9.73 -16.67 -7.00
C LEU A 234 -8.76 -17.86 -6.96
N MET A 235 -7.60 -17.72 -6.31
CA MET A 235 -6.67 -18.83 -6.15
C MET A 235 -7.27 -19.96 -5.32
N PHE A 236 -7.95 -19.66 -4.21
CA PHE A 236 -8.65 -20.64 -3.38
C PHE A 236 -9.63 -21.45 -4.24
N SER A 237 -10.51 -20.74 -4.95
CA SER A 237 -11.55 -21.34 -5.76
C SER A 237 -10.97 -22.13 -6.93
N GLY A 238 -9.91 -21.62 -7.55
CA GLY A 238 -9.18 -22.32 -8.60
C GLY A 238 -8.55 -23.63 -8.15
N VAL A 239 -7.92 -23.64 -6.98
CA VAL A 239 -7.38 -24.87 -6.37
C VAL A 239 -8.52 -25.86 -6.11
N GLN A 240 -9.60 -25.41 -5.47
CA GLN A 240 -10.77 -26.25 -5.21
C GLN A 240 -11.35 -26.86 -6.49
N THR A 241 -11.60 -26.05 -7.52
CA THR A 241 -12.13 -26.52 -8.80
C THR A 241 -11.18 -27.47 -9.51
N SER A 242 -9.86 -27.19 -9.49
CA SER A 242 -8.86 -28.08 -10.07
C SER A 242 -8.84 -29.45 -9.40
N LEU A 243 -8.93 -29.49 -8.07
CA LEU A 243 -8.93 -30.74 -7.29
C LEU A 243 -10.24 -31.51 -7.45
N ASN A 244 -11.38 -30.82 -7.55
CA ASN A 244 -12.66 -31.45 -7.88
C ASN A 244 -12.62 -32.10 -9.26
N ARG A 245 -12.05 -31.40 -10.26
CA ARG A 245 -11.86 -31.98 -11.60
C ARG A 245 -10.88 -33.17 -11.58
N GLN A 246 -9.82 -33.08 -10.78
CA GLN A 246 -8.89 -34.19 -10.59
C GLN A 246 -9.60 -35.42 -10.00
N SER A 247 -10.45 -35.23 -9.00
CA SER A 247 -11.28 -36.28 -8.39
C SER A 247 -12.23 -36.92 -9.41
N ALA A 248 -12.93 -36.12 -10.21
CA ALA A 248 -13.81 -36.59 -11.28
C ALA A 248 -13.07 -37.48 -12.30
N LEU A 249 -11.86 -37.05 -12.70
CA LEU A 249 -11.02 -37.83 -13.61
C LEU A 249 -10.46 -39.10 -12.98
N GLN A 250 -10.08 -39.06 -11.70
CA GLN A 250 -9.66 -40.25 -10.96
C GLN A 250 -10.79 -41.28 -10.89
N ARG A 251 -12.03 -40.84 -10.68
CA ARG A 251 -13.21 -41.72 -10.71
C ARG A 251 -13.45 -42.31 -12.09
N ALA A 252 -13.41 -41.48 -13.14
CA ALA A 252 -13.60 -41.92 -14.52
C ALA A 252 -12.47 -42.84 -15.03
N HIS A 253 -11.26 -42.68 -14.47
CA HIS A 253 -10.05 -43.39 -14.87
C HIS A 253 -9.32 -44.00 -13.66
N ALA A 254 -10.01 -44.83 -12.88
CA ALA A 254 -9.51 -45.36 -11.60
C ALA A 254 -8.19 -46.16 -11.65
N LYS A 255 -7.72 -46.55 -12.83
CA LYS A 255 -6.45 -47.25 -13.03
C LYS A 255 -5.27 -46.32 -13.33
N ASP A 256 -5.54 -45.06 -13.63
CA ASP A 256 -4.51 -44.11 -13.99
C ASP A 256 -3.77 -43.64 -12.73
N SER A 257 -2.46 -43.49 -12.84
CA SER A 257 -1.64 -42.90 -11.79
C SER A 257 -1.93 -41.40 -11.63
N PRO A 258 -1.57 -40.78 -10.49
CA PRO A 258 -1.72 -39.34 -10.32
C PRO A 258 -1.09 -38.49 -11.43
N SER A 259 0.05 -38.92 -11.98
CA SER A 259 0.71 -38.23 -13.10
C SER A 259 -0.03 -38.38 -14.43
N GLN A 260 -0.68 -39.53 -14.65
CA GLN A 260 -1.54 -39.74 -15.82
C GLN A 260 -2.80 -38.87 -15.75
N ILE A 261 -3.43 -38.77 -14.57
CA ILE A 261 -4.58 -37.86 -14.36
C ILE A 261 -4.18 -36.41 -14.61
N LEU A 262 -3.05 -35.95 -14.06
CA LEU A 262 -2.56 -34.59 -14.31
C LEU A 262 -2.29 -34.35 -15.80
N THR A 263 -1.75 -35.36 -16.50
CA THR A 263 -1.53 -35.30 -17.95
C THR A 263 -2.85 -35.14 -18.72
N ARG A 264 -3.94 -35.81 -18.28
CA ARG A 264 -5.27 -35.63 -18.87
C ARG A 264 -5.80 -34.21 -18.65
N MET A 265 -5.71 -33.68 -17.43
CA MET A 265 -6.15 -32.30 -17.15
C MET A 265 -5.39 -31.28 -18.01
N ARG A 266 -4.08 -31.47 -18.18
CA ARG A 266 -3.27 -30.61 -19.06
C ARG A 266 -3.62 -30.78 -20.54
N THR A 267 -4.03 -31.97 -20.95
CA THR A 267 -4.52 -32.24 -22.31
C THR A 267 -5.87 -31.56 -22.55
N GLU A 268 -6.80 -31.63 -21.60
CA GLU A 268 -8.08 -30.91 -21.65
C GLU A 268 -7.87 -29.41 -21.80
N HIS A 269 -6.94 -28.82 -21.03
CA HIS A 269 -6.60 -27.41 -21.17
C HIS A 269 -6.02 -27.10 -22.56
N LYS A 270 -5.08 -27.91 -23.07
CA LYS A 270 -4.53 -27.73 -24.43
C LYS A 270 -5.59 -27.82 -25.52
N ASP A 271 -6.59 -28.69 -25.35
CA ASP A 271 -7.68 -28.83 -26.33
C ASP A 271 -8.68 -27.68 -26.22
N PHE A 272 -8.93 -27.17 -25.01
CA PHE A 272 -9.66 -25.92 -24.80
C PHE A 272 -9.00 -24.74 -25.54
N LEU A 273 -7.68 -24.59 -25.46
CA LEU A 273 -6.95 -23.50 -26.14
C LEU A 273 -7.02 -23.57 -27.66
N LYS A 274 -7.40 -24.72 -28.25
CA LYS A 274 -7.56 -24.91 -29.70
C LYS A 274 -8.98 -24.64 -30.20
N LYS A 275 -9.95 -24.39 -29.30
CA LYS A 275 -11.32 -24.06 -29.70
C LYS A 275 -11.33 -22.73 -30.48
N GLU A 276 -12.34 -22.51 -31.32
CA GLU A 276 -12.47 -21.28 -32.12
C GLU A 276 -12.61 -20.03 -31.25
N ASN A 277 -13.35 -20.16 -30.14
CA ASN A 277 -13.42 -19.14 -29.09
C ASN A 277 -13.34 -19.84 -27.73
N PRO A 278 -12.11 -20.06 -27.22
CA PRO A 278 -11.87 -20.75 -25.95
C PRO A 278 -12.66 -20.12 -24.82
N VAL A 279 -12.51 -18.81 -24.59
CA VAL A 279 -13.14 -18.09 -23.46
C VAL A 279 -14.65 -18.28 -23.46
N ARG A 280 -15.34 -18.05 -24.59
CA ARG A 280 -16.80 -18.23 -24.67
C ARG A 280 -17.23 -19.67 -24.39
N SER A 281 -16.48 -20.65 -24.88
CA SER A 281 -16.82 -22.06 -24.66
C SER A 281 -16.69 -22.42 -23.19
N LEU A 282 -15.63 -21.97 -22.50
CA LEU A 282 -15.43 -22.25 -21.08
C LEU A 282 -16.42 -21.50 -20.19
N ILE A 283 -16.76 -20.25 -20.50
CA ILE A 283 -17.81 -19.50 -19.78
C ILE A 283 -19.13 -20.25 -19.83
N LYS A 284 -19.47 -20.81 -21.00
CA LYS A 284 -20.73 -21.54 -21.20
C LYS A 284 -20.74 -22.93 -20.57
N GLU A 285 -19.62 -23.66 -20.66
CA GLU A 285 -19.54 -25.07 -20.28
C GLU A 285 -19.03 -25.30 -18.85
N GLY A 286 -18.27 -24.34 -18.31
CA GLY A 286 -17.58 -24.47 -17.04
C GLY A 286 -16.55 -25.61 -17.02
N ILE A 287 -16.13 -26.00 -15.81
CA ILE A 287 -15.30 -27.19 -15.59
C ILE A 287 -16.22 -28.32 -15.10
N SER A 288 -16.21 -29.44 -15.82
CA SER A 288 -17.10 -30.56 -15.54
C SER A 288 -16.65 -31.37 -14.32
N TYR A 289 -17.49 -31.45 -13.29
CA TYR A 289 -17.40 -32.40 -12.17
C TYR A 289 -18.77 -32.51 -11.49
N ASP A 290 -19.00 -33.57 -10.72
CA ASP A 290 -20.21 -33.73 -9.90
C ASP A 290 -19.96 -33.14 -8.49
N PRO A 291 -20.63 -32.06 -8.08
CA PRO A 291 -20.39 -31.44 -6.77
C PRO A 291 -20.72 -32.34 -5.57
N GLU A 292 -21.59 -33.34 -5.73
CA GLU A 292 -21.97 -34.24 -4.62
C GLU A 292 -20.92 -35.34 -4.39
N ILE A 293 -20.22 -35.75 -5.45
CA ILE A 293 -19.35 -36.92 -5.44
C ILE A 293 -17.87 -36.54 -5.56
N ASP A 294 -17.55 -35.54 -6.40
CA ASP A 294 -16.18 -35.20 -6.76
C ASP A 294 -15.61 -34.06 -5.91
N SER A 295 -16.40 -33.48 -5.00
CA SER A 295 -15.95 -32.37 -4.14
C SER A 295 -14.90 -32.81 -3.13
N VAL A 296 -13.74 -32.15 -3.16
CA VAL A 296 -12.61 -32.42 -2.26
C VAL A 296 -12.69 -31.51 -1.04
N ASP A 297 -12.64 -32.06 0.18
CA ASP A 297 -12.56 -31.24 1.40
C ASP A 297 -11.14 -30.74 1.64
N LEU A 298 -10.94 -29.41 1.59
CA LEU A 298 -9.65 -28.77 1.80
C LEU A 298 -9.42 -28.29 3.24
N LYS A 299 -10.41 -28.40 4.14
CA LYS A 299 -10.34 -27.85 5.51
C LYS A 299 -9.13 -28.32 6.32
N GLU A 300 -8.69 -29.55 6.06
CA GLU A 300 -7.52 -30.15 6.71
C GLU A 300 -6.18 -29.51 6.30
N HIS A 301 -6.16 -28.69 5.25
CA HIS A 301 -4.96 -28.08 4.68
C HIS A 301 -4.76 -26.60 5.01
N TYR A 302 -5.71 -25.98 5.71
CA TYR A 302 -5.61 -24.61 6.18
C TYR A 302 -6.08 -24.46 7.63
N LYS A 303 -5.75 -25.46 8.47
CA LYS A 303 -5.94 -25.34 9.91
C LYS A 303 -5.08 -24.21 10.47
N GLU A 304 -5.53 -23.60 11.56
CA GLU A 304 -4.86 -22.46 12.20
C GLU A 304 -3.38 -22.74 12.51
N ASN A 305 -3.03 -23.95 12.92
CA ASN A 305 -1.64 -24.36 13.17
C ASN A 305 -0.79 -24.39 11.90
N GLN A 306 -1.35 -24.79 10.75
CA GLN A 306 -0.66 -24.80 9.44
C GLN A 306 -0.47 -23.37 8.92
N ILE A 307 -1.52 -22.54 9.03
CA ILE A 307 -1.49 -21.11 8.69
C ILE A 307 -0.41 -20.41 9.53
N THR A 308 -0.43 -20.60 10.85
CA THR A 308 0.56 -20.05 11.79
C THR A 308 1.97 -20.55 11.48
N ALA A 309 2.15 -21.85 11.20
CA ALA A 309 3.45 -22.42 10.86
C ALA A 309 4.00 -21.89 9.52
N PHE A 310 3.13 -21.65 8.54
CA PHE A 310 3.51 -20.97 7.30
C PHE A 310 3.92 -19.51 7.56
N ALA A 311 3.08 -18.76 8.28
CA ALA A 311 3.31 -17.36 8.61
C ALA A 311 4.64 -17.16 9.35
N LYS A 312 4.92 -18.01 10.34
CA LYS A 312 6.16 -17.96 11.13
C LYS A 312 7.41 -18.19 10.26
N ARG A 313 7.38 -19.18 9.36
CA ARG A 313 8.49 -19.50 8.46
C ARG A 313 8.78 -18.38 7.46
N ASN A 314 7.74 -17.71 6.99
CA ASN A 314 7.82 -16.68 5.94
C ASN A 314 7.64 -15.25 6.46
N ARG A 315 7.72 -15.03 7.79
CA ARG A 315 7.32 -13.78 8.44
C ARG A 315 7.93 -12.52 7.83
N ASP A 316 9.22 -12.57 7.46
CA ASP A 316 9.93 -11.41 6.94
C ASP A 316 9.42 -11.02 5.56
N SER A 317 9.29 -12.01 4.67
CA SER A 317 8.75 -11.84 3.32
C SER A 317 7.29 -11.39 3.37
N ILE A 318 6.46 -12.08 4.16
CA ILE A 318 5.04 -11.75 4.33
C ILE A 318 4.86 -10.31 4.80
N THR A 319 5.47 -9.93 5.93
CA THR A 319 5.28 -8.57 6.47
C THR A 319 5.82 -7.51 5.53
N THR A 320 6.92 -7.77 4.81
CA THR A 320 7.45 -6.84 3.80
C THR A 320 6.42 -6.56 2.70
N ASN A 321 5.80 -7.61 2.18
CA ASN A 321 4.83 -7.48 1.10
C ASN A 321 3.52 -6.86 1.58
N LEU A 322 3.03 -7.26 2.75
CA LEU A 322 1.78 -6.73 3.30
C LEU A 322 1.88 -5.25 3.71
N ILE A 323 3.05 -4.77 4.15
CA ILE A 323 3.31 -3.33 4.33
C ILE A 323 3.06 -2.54 3.03
N ILE A 324 3.40 -3.10 1.87
CA ILE A 324 3.16 -2.42 0.59
C ILE A 324 1.72 -2.59 0.11
N LEU A 325 1.10 -3.74 0.39
CA LEU A 325 -0.24 -4.03 -0.09
C LEU A 325 -1.35 -3.33 0.69
N ASN A 326 -1.17 -3.11 2.00
CA ASN A 326 -2.27 -2.70 2.88
C ASN A 326 -2.14 -1.29 3.47
N ILE A 327 -1.02 -0.60 3.23
CA ILE A 327 -0.81 0.73 3.79
C ILE A 327 -1.24 1.79 2.80
N LYS A 328 -2.26 2.54 3.20
CA LYS A 328 -2.90 3.56 2.36
C LYS A 328 -2.15 4.89 2.49
N GLY A 329 -1.97 5.57 1.36
CA GLY A 329 -1.39 6.92 1.32
C GLY A 329 0.03 7.02 1.90
N ALA A 330 0.85 5.97 1.77
CA ALA A 330 2.23 5.99 2.22
C ALA A 330 3.18 6.50 1.13
N SER A 331 4.14 7.33 1.54
CA SER A 331 5.30 7.68 0.71
C SER A 331 6.38 6.57 0.73
N PRO A 332 7.35 6.56 -0.19
CA PRO A 332 8.47 5.64 -0.12
C PRO A 332 9.25 5.71 1.20
N GLU A 333 9.39 6.90 1.78
CA GLU A 333 10.06 7.12 3.07
C GLU A 333 9.29 6.47 4.21
N ASP A 334 7.96 6.59 4.17
CA ASP A 334 7.08 5.95 5.14
C ASP A 334 7.23 4.42 5.08
N ILE A 335 7.16 3.83 3.88
CA ILE A 335 7.34 2.39 3.69
C ILE A 335 8.73 1.94 4.18
N ASN A 336 9.80 2.66 3.83
CA ASN A 336 11.14 2.35 4.31
C ASN A 336 11.25 2.39 5.85
N THR A 337 10.56 3.34 6.49
CA THR A 337 10.53 3.42 7.95
C THR A 337 9.80 2.22 8.56
N LEU A 338 8.68 1.81 7.99
CA LEU A 338 7.94 0.64 8.46
C LEU A 338 8.70 -0.67 8.21
N LEU A 339 9.44 -0.78 7.11
CA LEU A 339 10.35 -1.91 6.88
C LEU A 339 11.50 -1.95 7.89
N ALA A 340 12.01 -0.80 8.32
CA ALA A 340 12.98 -0.73 9.41
C ALA A 340 12.35 -1.18 10.74
N ILE A 341 11.15 -0.71 11.08
CA ILE A 341 10.43 -1.14 12.30
C ILE A 341 10.18 -2.65 12.28
N LYS A 342 9.67 -3.19 11.17
CA LYS A 342 9.50 -4.64 10.91
C LYS A 342 10.79 -5.41 11.25
N LYS A 343 11.93 -4.99 10.70
CA LYS A 343 13.21 -5.69 10.89
C LYS A 343 13.56 -5.84 12.37
N TYR A 344 13.41 -4.78 13.16
CA TYR A 344 13.73 -4.80 14.58
C TYR A 344 12.72 -5.62 15.40
N ILE A 345 11.42 -5.58 15.05
CA ILE A 345 10.43 -6.44 15.69
C ILE A 345 10.75 -7.93 15.43
N ILE A 346 11.07 -8.30 14.19
CA ILE A 346 11.45 -9.69 13.86
C ILE A 346 12.70 -10.12 14.63
N GLN A 347 13.72 -9.24 14.71
CA GLN A 347 14.92 -9.51 15.51
C GLN A 347 14.59 -9.74 16.99
N TYR A 348 13.70 -8.92 17.56
CA TYR A 348 13.24 -9.06 18.94
C TYR A 348 12.51 -10.38 19.18
N ILE A 349 11.61 -10.77 18.27
CA ILE A 349 10.85 -12.02 18.39
C ILE A 349 11.81 -13.21 18.29
N ASN A 350 12.67 -13.25 17.27
CA ASN A 350 13.63 -14.33 17.09
C ASN A 350 14.56 -14.48 18.31
N TYR A 351 14.99 -13.36 18.90
CA TYR A 351 15.76 -13.37 20.15
C TYR A 351 14.97 -13.99 21.31
N THR A 352 13.73 -13.56 21.50
CA THR A 352 12.85 -14.00 22.59
C THR A 352 12.51 -15.49 22.46
N GLU A 353 12.29 -15.98 21.25
CA GLU A 353 12.03 -17.39 20.96
C GLU A 353 13.27 -18.28 21.13
N ALA A 354 14.46 -17.77 20.80
CA ALA A 354 15.72 -18.50 20.96
C ALA A 354 16.22 -18.55 22.41
N ASN A 355 15.70 -17.70 23.29
CA ASN A 355 16.12 -17.60 24.69
C ASN A 355 14.92 -17.70 25.65
N PRO A 356 14.13 -18.80 25.61
CA PRO A 356 13.04 -18.98 26.55
C PRO A 356 13.61 -19.20 27.97
N PRO A 357 12.99 -18.63 29.02
CA PRO A 357 13.37 -18.98 30.39
C PRO A 357 13.01 -20.45 30.67
N GLU A 358 13.75 -21.12 31.55
CA GLU A 358 13.52 -22.53 31.91
C GLU A 358 12.07 -22.83 32.34
N LYS A 359 11.42 -21.84 32.96
CA LYS A 359 9.99 -21.84 33.27
C LYS A 359 9.35 -20.58 32.70
N PRO A 360 8.71 -20.64 31.52
CA PRO A 360 8.00 -19.53 30.90
C PRO A 360 6.99 -18.91 31.87
N GLN A 361 7.30 -17.70 32.33
CA GLN A 361 6.39 -16.90 33.13
C GLN A 361 5.39 -16.18 32.22
N GLN A 362 4.24 -15.77 32.77
CA GLN A 362 3.26 -14.98 32.04
C GLN A 362 3.86 -13.70 31.44
N THR A 363 4.85 -13.11 32.10
CA THR A 363 5.57 -11.93 31.60
C THR A 363 6.32 -12.23 30.29
N TYR A 364 6.97 -13.39 30.17
CA TYR A 364 7.62 -13.81 28.93
C TYR A 364 6.59 -14.00 27.80
N ILE A 365 5.50 -14.70 28.09
CA ILE A 365 4.42 -14.96 27.11
C ILE A 365 3.81 -13.64 26.62
N ASN A 366 3.53 -12.71 27.55
CA ASN A 366 2.98 -11.39 27.21
C ASN A 366 3.93 -10.59 26.31
N ARG A 367 5.23 -10.64 26.54
CA ARG A 367 6.23 -9.93 25.72
C ARG A 367 6.31 -10.48 24.31
N LEU A 368 6.37 -11.81 24.17
CA LEU A 368 6.38 -12.47 22.87
C LEU A 368 5.09 -12.16 22.09
N LYS A 369 3.93 -12.34 22.74
CA LYS A 369 2.63 -12.04 22.14
C LYS A 369 2.50 -10.58 21.70
N ALA A 370 2.91 -9.63 22.53
CA ALA A 370 2.86 -8.22 22.18
C ALA A 370 3.72 -7.88 20.94
N ALA A 371 4.89 -8.51 20.81
CA ALA A 371 5.72 -8.32 19.63
C ALA A 371 5.13 -8.99 18.38
N GLU A 372 4.49 -10.15 18.52
CA GLU A 372 3.73 -10.78 17.43
C GLU A 372 2.56 -9.88 16.99
N GLU A 373 1.84 -9.29 17.93
CA GLU A 373 0.77 -8.31 17.66
C GLU A 373 1.31 -7.05 16.95
N MET A 374 2.54 -6.58 17.25
CA MET A 374 3.16 -5.50 16.47
C MET A 374 3.36 -5.87 15.00
N LEU A 375 3.74 -7.12 14.70
CA LEU A 375 3.84 -7.58 13.31
C LEU A 375 2.47 -7.67 12.66
N GLU A 376 1.48 -8.17 13.38
CA GLU A 376 0.10 -8.26 12.87
C GLU A 376 -0.44 -6.87 12.52
N ILE A 377 -0.16 -5.85 13.34
CA ILE A 377 -0.50 -4.44 13.03
C ILE A 377 0.16 -3.98 11.72
N LEU A 378 1.45 -4.26 11.53
CA LEU A 378 2.15 -3.93 10.27
C LEU A 378 1.58 -4.69 9.07
N GLN A 379 1.14 -5.93 9.28
CA GLN A 379 0.57 -6.79 8.23
C GLN A 379 -0.84 -6.36 7.86
N LYS A 380 -1.72 -6.06 8.81
CA LYS A 380 -3.09 -5.59 8.52
C LYS A 380 -3.12 -4.21 7.88
N GLY A 381 -2.09 -3.39 8.13
CA GLY A 381 -1.96 -2.07 7.53
C GLY A 381 -2.93 -1.06 8.13
N GLY A 382 -3.46 -0.17 7.29
CA GLY A 382 -4.23 1.00 7.71
C GLY A 382 -3.44 2.30 7.55
N THR A 383 -3.87 3.34 8.27
CA THR A 383 -3.18 4.63 8.28
C THR A 383 -1.99 4.59 9.23
N ILE A 384 -0.88 5.21 8.82
CA ILE A 384 0.33 5.23 9.64
C ILE A 384 0.10 5.95 10.96
N LYS A 385 -0.61 7.08 10.91
CA LYS A 385 -0.78 7.99 12.06
C LYS A 385 -1.82 7.49 13.06
N ASP A 386 -2.93 6.93 12.59
CA ASP A 386 -4.07 6.63 13.46
C ASP A 386 -4.13 5.16 13.84
N ASP A 387 -3.61 4.25 13.00
CA ASP A 387 -3.69 2.81 13.23
C ASP A 387 -2.33 2.22 13.62
N ILE A 388 -1.34 2.36 12.74
CA ILE A 388 -0.08 1.60 12.85
C ILE A 388 0.79 2.09 14.01
N ILE A 389 1.14 3.38 14.03
CA ILE A 389 2.04 3.92 15.07
C ILE A 389 1.39 3.85 16.46
N PRO A 390 0.11 4.23 16.67
CA PRO A 390 -0.56 4.05 17.96
C PRO A 390 -0.65 2.59 18.38
N GLY A 391 -0.98 1.67 17.48
CA GLY A 391 -1.01 0.24 17.76
C GLY A 391 0.35 -0.28 18.24
N ILE A 392 1.42 0.06 17.52
CA ILE A 392 2.79 -0.32 17.90
C ILE A 392 3.17 0.26 19.27
N LYS A 393 2.80 1.51 19.56
CA LYS A 393 3.05 2.14 20.88
C LYS A 393 2.32 1.40 22.01
N THR A 394 1.07 1.01 21.80
CA THR A 394 0.30 0.20 22.77
C THR A 394 1.01 -1.11 23.10
N GLN A 395 1.46 -1.83 22.07
CA GLN A 395 2.18 -3.08 22.27
C GLN A 395 3.54 -2.88 22.95
N ALA A 396 4.23 -1.77 22.64
CA ALA A 396 5.50 -1.43 23.27
C ALA A 396 5.33 -1.18 24.77
N SER A 397 4.22 -0.55 25.18
CA SER A 397 3.86 -0.38 26.60
C SER A 397 3.60 -1.71 27.30
N ILE A 398 2.98 -2.69 26.63
CA ILE A 398 2.78 -4.04 27.19
C ILE A 398 4.12 -4.72 27.45
N ILE A 399 5.07 -4.63 26.51
CA ILE A 399 6.43 -5.15 26.69
C ILE A 399 7.13 -4.46 27.86
N ALA A 400 7.06 -3.11 27.93
CA ALA A 400 7.66 -2.31 29.00
C ALA A 400 7.15 -2.69 30.39
N ASN A 401 5.85 -2.95 30.52
CA ASN A 401 5.22 -3.34 31.78
C ASN A 401 5.44 -4.81 32.17
N SER A 402 5.94 -5.63 31.23
CA SER A 402 6.14 -7.07 31.42
C SER A 402 7.57 -7.44 31.85
N LYS A 403 8.24 -6.56 32.60
CA LYS A 403 9.60 -6.75 33.16
C LYS A 403 10.64 -7.14 32.09
N PRO A 404 10.88 -6.28 31.08
CA PRO A 404 11.83 -6.56 30.00
C PRO A 404 13.28 -6.63 30.52
N GLY A 405 14.12 -7.44 29.89
CA GLY A 405 15.57 -7.43 30.12
C GLY A 405 16.27 -6.22 29.49
N LEU A 406 17.58 -6.05 29.77
CA LEU A 406 18.36 -4.90 29.26
C LEU A 406 18.35 -4.76 27.73
N ARG A 407 18.46 -5.86 26.98
CA ARG A 407 18.40 -5.83 25.51
C ARG A 407 17.03 -5.39 25.00
N GLU A 408 15.98 -5.82 25.69
CA GLU A 408 14.60 -5.47 25.36
C GLU A 408 14.32 -3.98 25.66
N LEU A 409 14.91 -3.43 26.72
CA LEU A 409 14.89 -1.98 26.97
C LEU A 409 15.59 -1.19 25.85
N GLY A 410 16.67 -1.71 25.28
CA GLY A 410 17.32 -1.13 24.10
C GLY A 410 16.40 -1.11 22.88
N PHE A 411 15.68 -2.21 22.63
CA PHE A 411 14.66 -2.28 21.58
C PHE A 411 13.55 -1.24 21.79
N LEU A 412 13.01 -1.13 23.01
CA LEU A 412 11.97 -0.15 23.35
C LEU A 412 12.44 1.30 23.18
N GLY A 413 13.67 1.62 23.61
CA GLY A 413 14.26 2.95 23.44
C GLY A 413 14.43 3.32 21.96
N TRP A 414 14.89 2.38 21.13
CA TRP A 414 15.00 2.57 19.70
C TRP A 414 13.62 2.76 19.04
N LEU A 415 12.64 1.92 19.37
CA LEU A 415 11.28 2.00 18.82
C LEU A 415 10.60 3.33 19.18
N HIS A 416 10.82 3.81 20.40
CA HIS A 416 10.33 5.12 20.83
C HIS A 416 10.92 6.26 19.98
N SER A 417 12.24 6.23 19.70
CA SER A 417 12.90 7.26 18.89
C SER A 417 12.34 7.37 17.47
N LEU A 418 11.97 6.25 16.84
CA LEU A 418 11.42 6.25 15.48
C LEU A 418 9.95 6.63 15.43
N THR A 419 9.16 6.11 16.37
CA THR A 419 7.72 6.40 16.42
C THR A 419 7.43 7.84 16.86
N ASP A 420 8.37 8.51 17.53
CA ASP A 420 8.28 9.92 17.87
C ASP A 420 8.64 10.87 16.73
N ASN A 421 9.42 10.43 15.73
CA ASN A 421 9.63 11.19 14.49
C ASN A 421 8.34 11.33 13.65
N HIS A 422 7.31 10.55 13.97
CA HIS A 422 5.98 10.62 13.36
C HIS A 422 5.00 11.49 14.16
N LYS A 423 5.47 12.16 15.24
CA LYS A 423 4.71 13.24 15.83
C LYS A 423 4.40 14.24 14.72
N PRO A 424 3.16 14.71 14.57
CA PRO A 424 2.91 15.85 13.69
C PRO A 424 3.89 16.93 14.10
N GLN A 425 4.75 17.38 13.18
CA GLN A 425 5.48 18.61 13.37
C GLN A 425 4.43 19.64 13.69
N THR A 426 4.33 20.02 14.97
CA THR A 426 3.74 21.28 15.36
C THR A 426 4.39 22.29 14.43
N CYS A 427 3.58 22.90 13.57
CA CYS A 427 4.02 23.87 12.59
C CYS A 427 5.10 24.74 13.25
N ILE A 428 6.32 24.73 12.71
CA ILE A 428 7.45 25.53 13.21
C ILE A 428 7.10 27.04 13.22
N GLU A 429 5.95 27.41 12.65
CA GLU A 429 5.29 28.70 12.83
C GLU A 429 5.08 29.09 14.30
N THR A 430 4.91 28.18 15.27
CA THR A 430 4.71 28.62 16.67
C THR A 430 5.99 29.10 17.36
N TYR A 431 7.18 28.59 17.07
CA TYR A 431 8.37 29.01 17.83
C TYR A 431 8.86 30.42 17.44
N GLU A 432 8.93 30.74 16.15
CA GLU A 432 9.28 32.09 15.67
C GLU A 432 8.16 33.09 15.98
N THR A 433 6.88 32.69 15.86
CA THR A 433 5.74 33.54 16.23
C THR A 433 5.65 33.78 17.74
N LEU A 434 5.97 32.78 18.57
CA LEU A 434 6.06 32.95 20.03
C LEU A 434 7.25 33.84 20.41
N LYS A 435 8.42 33.70 19.76
CA LYS A 435 9.54 34.63 19.94
C LYS A 435 9.20 36.07 19.52
N ALA A 436 8.45 36.23 18.44
CA ALA A 436 7.99 37.52 17.97
C ALA A 436 6.97 38.14 18.95
N ILE A 437 6.02 37.34 19.46
CA ILE A 437 5.07 37.76 20.49
C ILE A 437 5.80 38.13 21.79
N ASP A 438 6.74 37.30 22.25
CA ASP A 438 7.53 37.57 23.46
C ASP A 438 8.40 38.83 23.32
N SER A 439 8.93 39.10 22.12
CA SER A 439 9.67 40.34 21.82
C SER A 439 8.75 41.56 21.81
N ILE A 440 7.52 41.44 21.29
CA ILE A 440 6.51 42.51 21.31
C ILE A 440 6.06 42.78 22.76
N VAL A 441 5.82 41.75 23.55
CA VAL A 441 5.44 41.89 24.97
C VAL A 441 6.58 42.51 25.79
N ALA A 442 7.83 42.09 25.58
CA ALA A 442 8.99 42.69 26.23
C ALA A 442 9.19 44.17 25.83
N SER A 443 8.93 44.53 24.57
CA SER A 443 9.01 45.93 24.12
C SER A 443 7.94 46.82 24.76
N LYS A 444 6.72 46.31 24.97
CA LYS A 444 5.62 47.06 25.62
C LYS A 444 5.81 47.23 27.12
N VAL A 445 6.43 46.27 27.81
CA VAL A 445 6.77 46.40 29.24
C VAL A 445 7.86 47.47 29.46
N SER A 446 8.69 47.70 28.44
CA SER A 446 9.74 48.72 28.47
C SER A 446 9.23 50.16 28.25
N GLU A 447 8.10 50.31 27.55
CA GLU A 447 7.50 51.63 27.26
C GLU A 447 6.58 52.16 28.36
N ILE A 448 6.00 51.29 29.20
CA ILE A 448 5.02 51.71 30.22
C ILE A 448 5.67 52.34 31.47
N SER A 449 7.00 52.32 31.59
CA SER A 449 7.70 52.76 32.82
C SER A 449 8.30 54.17 32.78
N LYS A 450 7.84 55.05 31.89
CA LYS A 450 8.20 56.49 31.89
C LYS A 450 7.00 57.40 31.62
N GLU A 451 6.17 57.62 32.63
CA GLU A 451 5.71 58.98 32.98
C GLU A 451 5.02 58.97 34.35
N ASN A 452 5.28 60.03 35.12
CA ASN A 452 4.98 60.18 36.54
C ASN A 452 3.85 61.22 36.73
N PRO A 453 3.37 61.48 37.96
CA PRO A 453 1.97 61.45 38.39
C PRO A 453 1.26 62.82 38.36
N ILE A 454 -0.07 62.89 38.56
CA ILE A 454 -0.80 63.95 39.32
C ILE A 454 -2.34 63.72 39.42
N LYS A 455 -2.81 63.68 40.67
CA LYS A 455 -4.06 64.14 41.34
C LYS A 455 -5.50 63.78 40.87
N GLN A 456 -6.16 63.00 41.76
CA GLN A 456 -7.48 63.16 42.42
C GLN A 456 -8.62 63.97 41.76
N MET A 457 -9.81 63.35 41.65
CA MET A 457 -11.02 63.73 42.42
C MET A 457 -12.19 62.71 42.31
N ASN A 458 -12.67 62.29 43.49
CA ASN A 458 -14.04 62.02 43.96
C ASN A 458 -15.06 61.07 43.27
N GLN A 459 -15.46 60.08 44.10
CA GLN A 459 -16.82 59.69 44.52
C GLN A 459 -17.85 59.17 43.50
N ASN A 460 -18.18 57.88 43.58
CA ASN A 460 -19.34 57.37 44.34
C ASN A 460 -19.43 55.83 44.28
N SER A 461 -19.86 55.22 45.38
CA SER A 461 -19.97 53.76 45.61
C SER A 461 -21.42 53.23 45.33
N PRO A 462 -21.77 51.94 45.58
CA PRO A 462 -22.36 51.00 44.62
C PRO A 462 -23.82 50.62 45.01
N PRO A 463 -24.48 49.60 44.43
CA PRO A 463 -24.33 48.17 44.80
C PRO A 463 -24.63 47.22 43.60
N GLY A 464 -24.54 45.89 43.62
CA GLY A 464 -24.25 44.89 44.64
C GLY A 464 -24.38 43.48 44.03
N ASP A 465 -23.82 42.52 44.76
CA ASP A 465 -24.25 41.13 44.96
C ASP A 465 -24.19 40.05 43.86
N LYS A 466 -23.34 39.06 44.20
CA LYS A 466 -23.62 37.60 44.35
C LYS A 466 -23.25 36.65 43.20
N LEU A 467 -22.01 36.15 43.34
CA LEU A 467 -21.66 34.73 43.44
C LEU A 467 -22.84 33.75 43.53
N SER A 468 -22.81 32.67 42.74
CA SER A 468 -22.99 31.29 43.22
C SER A 468 -22.75 30.22 42.14
N ASN A 469 -21.91 29.24 42.53
CA ASN A 469 -22.04 27.79 42.32
C ASN A 469 -21.51 27.10 41.05
N THR A 470 -20.30 26.56 41.24
CA THR A 470 -19.83 25.20 40.94
C THR A 470 -20.86 24.08 41.15
N HIS A 471 -20.98 23.16 40.18
CA HIS A 471 -20.55 21.73 40.22
C HIS A 471 -21.45 20.78 39.42
N ALA A 472 -20.77 19.95 38.62
CA ALA A 472 -20.95 18.50 38.35
C ALA A 472 -22.32 17.95 37.90
N ILE A 473 -22.28 17.10 36.86
CA ILE A 473 -22.91 15.77 36.73
C ILE A 473 -22.47 15.23 35.34
N GLN A 474 -21.68 14.15 35.27
CA GLN A 474 -22.07 12.73 35.24
C GLN A 474 -22.74 12.29 33.92
N TYR A 475 -22.11 11.30 33.30
CA TYR A 475 -22.45 10.59 32.06
C TYR A 475 -23.83 9.91 32.10
N PRO A 476 -24.40 9.62 30.92
CA PRO A 476 -24.84 8.29 30.52
C PRO A 476 -23.76 7.54 29.72
#